data_AF-A0A958K4Y6-F1
#
_entry.id   AF-A0A958K4Y6-F1
#
_cell.length_a   1.000
_cell.length_b   1.000
_cell.length_c   1.000
_cell.angle_alpha   90.00
_cell.angle_beta   90.00
_cell.angle_gamma   90.00
#
_symmetry.space_group_name_H-M   'P 1'
#
loop_
_entity.id
_entity.type
_entity.pdbx_description
1 polymer ?
#
loop_
_entity_poly.entity_id
_entity_poly.type
_entity_poly.pdbx_seq_one_letter_code
_entity_poly.pdbx_strand_id
1 'polypeptide(L)' 'MPLTGSGALIGKSIQGVTKLAQLNSIEPVFEDDQCVGKHAVSAYLKLRQQDIRVFYMACSGSILAIAPLAKKNGDLILT' A
#
# COMPACT_ATOMS: atom_id res chain seq x y z
N MET A 1 2.67 -2.05 0.39
CA MET A 1 3.57 -2.70 -0.60
C MET A 1 4.69 -3.41 0.14
N PRO A 2 5.30 -4.47 -0.40
CA PRO A 2 6.33 -5.22 0.31
C PRO A 2 7.68 -4.49 0.24
N LEU A 3 8.08 -3.81 1.31
CA LEU A 3 9.37 -3.10 1.39
C LEU A 3 10.47 -3.96 2.02
N THR A 4 10.07 -4.99 2.75
CA THR A 4 10.96 -6.03 3.28
C THR A 4 10.45 -7.44 2.93
N GLY A 5 11.22 -8.47 3.26
CA GLY A 5 10.89 -9.87 2.94
C GLY A 5 11.13 -10.25 1.48
N SER A 6 10.49 -11.35 1.02
CA SER A 6 10.69 -11.90 -0.32
C SER A 6 10.18 -10.98 -1.45
N GLY A 7 9.18 -10.15 -1.17
CA GLY A 7 8.65 -9.17 -2.12
C GLY A 7 9.40 -7.84 -2.16
N ALA A 8 10.44 -7.66 -1.33
CA ALA A 8 11.13 -6.37 -1.14
C ALA A 8 11.62 -5.72 -2.43
N LEU A 9 12.09 -6.54 -3.39
CA LEU A 9 12.59 -6.03 -4.67
C LEU A 9 11.51 -5.22 -5.40
N ILE A 10 10.30 -5.76 -5.51
CA ILE A 10 9.17 -5.12 -6.20
C ILE A 10 8.77 -3.83 -5.48
N GLY A 11 8.56 -3.86 -4.16
CA GLY A 11 8.14 -2.66 -3.43
C GLY A 11 9.20 -1.56 -3.43
N LYS A 12 10.49 -1.90 -3.34
CA LYS A 12 11.58 -0.92 -3.44
C LYS A 12 11.69 -0.31 -4.83
N SER A 13 11.53 -1.11 -5.89
CA SER A 13 11.51 -0.59 -7.27
C SER A 13 10.38 0.41 -7.48
N ILE A 14 9.16 0.08 -7.03
CA ILE A 14 8.00 0.96 -7.13
C ILE A 14 8.22 2.23 -6.33
N GLN A 15 8.66 2.12 -5.07
CA GLN A 15 8.99 3.28 -4.25
C GLN A 15 10.03 4.19 -4.92
N GLY A 16 11.05 3.60 -5.56
CA GLY A 16 12.05 4.34 -6.32
C GLY A 16 11.44 5.14 -7.47
N VAL A 17 10.60 4.49 -8.30
CA VAL A 17 9.94 5.15 -9.44
C VAL A 17 8.98 6.24 -8.98
N THR A 18 8.18 6.00 -7.93
CA THR A 18 7.24 7.01 -7.41
C THR A 18 7.98 8.24 -6.89
N LYS A 19 9.13 8.06 -6.23
CA LYS A 19 9.97 9.17 -5.76
C LYS A 19 10.61 9.94 -6.92
N LEU A 20 11.02 9.25 -7.99
CA LEU A 20 11.57 9.88 -9.19
C LEU A 20 10.54 10.71 -9.97
N ALA A 21 9.26 10.34 -9.91
CA ALA A 21 8.21 11.05 -10.63
C ALA A 21 7.98 12.50 -10.14
N GLN A 22 8.47 12.86 -8.93
CA GLN A 22 8.43 14.22 -8.37
C GLN A 22 7.08 14.94 -8.59
N LEU A 23 5.99 14.27 -8.25
CA LEU A 23 4.65 14.83 -8.45
C LEU A 23 4.42 15.99 -7.47
N ASN A 24 4.36 17.22 -7.98
CA ASN A 24 4.22 18.44 -7.16
C ASN A 24 2.92 18.50 -6.32
N SER A 25 1.91 17.70 -6.68
CA SER A 25 0.58 17.71 -6.06
C SER A 25 0.23 16.43 -5.31
N ILE A 26 1.11 15.43 -5.29
CA ILE A 26 0.84 14.11 -4.69
C ILE A 26 2.05 13.67 -3.87
N GLU A 27 1.89 13.60 -2.56
CA GLU A 27 2.90 13.05 -1.65
C GLU A 27 2.64 11.56 -1.38
N PRO A 28 3.50 10.64 -1.84
CA PRO A 28 3.32 9.23 -1.59
C PRO A 28 3.78 8.86 -0.17
N VAL A 29 2.88 8.29 0.62
CA VAL A 29 3.20 7.69 1.92
C VAL A 29 3.30 6.17 1.77
N PHE A 30 4.32 5.58 2.39
CA PHE A 30 4.64 4.16 2.22
C PHE A 30 4.51 3.40 3.54
N GLU A 31 3.87 2.24 3.49
CA GLU A 31 3.89 1.24 4.56
C GLU A 31 4.27 -0.14 4.02
N ASP A 32 4.97 -0.89 4.85
CA ASP A 32 5.44 -2.24 4.55
C ASP A 32 4.39 -3.29 4.92
N ASP A 33 3.84 -3.97 3.91
CA ASP A 33 2.93 -5.09 4.12
C ASP A 33 3.63 -6.45 4.15
N GLN A 34 4.91 -6.52 3.78
CA GLN A 34 5.70 -7.76 3.67
C GLN A 34 5.03 -8.88 2.84
N CYS A 35 4.06 -8.57 1.98
CA CYS A 35 3.14 -9.52 1.36
C CYS A 35 2.39 -10.43 2.36
N VAL A 36 2.17 -9.97 3.60
CA VAL A 36 1.45 -10.72 4.65
C VAL A 36 0.15 -10.00 4.99
N GLY A 37 -0.98 -10.71 4.87
CA GLY A 37 -2.33 -10.14 5.06
C GLY A 37 -2.52 -9.39 6.39
N LYS A 38 -2.03 -9.92 7.51
CA LYS A 38 -2.11 -9.23 8.82
C LYS A 38 -1.34 -7.91 8.84
N HIS A 39 -0.16 -7.85 8.21
CA HIS A 39 0.64 -6.63 8.14
C HIS A 39 -0.01 -5.63 7.19
N ALA A 40 -0.58 -6.11 6.08
CA ALA A 40 -1.36 -5.29 5.16
C ALA A 40 -2.55 -4.59 5.83
N VAL A 41 -3.30 -5.30 6.70
CA VAL A 41 -4.41 -4.70 7.45
C VAL A 41 -3.91 -3.62 8.41
N SER A 42 -2.84 -3.89 9.17
CA SER A 42 -2.25 -2.89 10.07
C SER A 42 -1.75 -1.65 9.32
N ALA A 43 -1.03 -1.85 8.21
CA ALA A 43 -0.55 -0.79 7.33
C ALA A 43 -1.70 0.05 6.77
N TYR A 44 -2.74 -0.61 6.27
CA TYR A 44 -3.96 0.04 5.76
C TYR A 44 -4.63 0.91 6.83
N LEU A 45 -4.86 0.38 8.04
CA LEU A 45 -5.48 1.13 9.12
C LEU A 45 -4.65 2.35 9.54
N LYS A 46 -3.32 2.21 9.58
CA LYS A 46 -2.40 3.30 9.91
C LYS A 46 -2.43 4.41 8.86
N LEU A 47 -2.35 4.07 7.57
CA LEU A 47 -2.47 5.05 6.47
C LEU A 47 -3.84 5.72 6.49
N ARG A 48 -4.91 4.97 6.78
CA ARG A 48 -6.26 5.51 6.87
C ARG A 48 -6.42 6.52 8.02
N GLN A 49 -5.71 6.33 9.13
CA GLN A 49 -5.67 7.30 10.24
C GLN A 49 -4.96 8.60 9.85
N GLN A 50 -4.13 8.58 8.80
CA GLN A 50 -3.49 9.75 8.19
C GLN A 50 -4.34 10.35 7.06
N ASP A 51 -5.63 10.01 7.01
CA ASP A 51 -6.60 10.46 6.00
C ASP A 51 -6.32 10.02 4.54
N ILE A 52 -5.49 8.98 4.35
CA ILE A 52 -5.24 8.40 3.03
C ILE A 52 -6.42 7.50 2.63
N ARG A 53 -6.89 7.67 1.39
CA ARG A 53 -8.07 6.97 0.81
C ARG A 53 -7.78 6.19 -0.46
N VAL A 54 -6.60 6.40 -1.06
CA VAL A 54 -6.16 5.74 -2.29
C VAL A 54 -4.92 4.91 -1.96
N PHE A 55 -4.99 3.63 -2.26
CA PHE A 55 -3.96 2.66 -1.88
C PHE A 55 -3.45 1.93 -3.10
N TYR A 56 -2.14 1.83 -3.25
CA TYR A 56 -1.52 0.95 -4.22
C TYR A 56 -0.98 -0.31 -3.52
N MET A 57 -1.26 -1.49 -4.07
CA MET A 57 -0.84 -2.77 -3.50
C MET A 57 -0.31 -3.73 -4.57
N ALA A 58 0.74 -4.48 -4.23
CA ALA A 58 1.41 -5.39 -5.17
C ALA A 58 1.22 -6.89 -4.87
N CYS A 59 0.72 -7.26 -3.69
CA CYS A 59 0.58 -8.67 -3.30
C CYS A 59 -0.90 -9.05 -3.20
N SER A 60 -1.31 -10.08 -3.94
CA SER A 60 -2.70 -10.56 -3.97
C SER A 60 -3.24 -10.95 -2.59
N GLY A 61 -2.44 -11.61 -1.76
CA GLY A 61 -2.81 -11.95 -0.38
C GLY A 61 -3.08 -10.72 0.49
N SER A 62 -2.32 -9.64 0.29
CA SER A 62 -2.54 -8.36 0.97
C SER A 62 -3.84 -7.69 0.49
N ILE A 63 -4.10 -7.71 -0.83
CA ILE A 63 -5.32 -7.17 -1.43
C ILE A 63 -6.55 -7.89 -0.88
N LEU A 64 -6.55 -9.23 -0.90
CA LEU A 64 -7.67 -10.03 -0.40
C LEU A 64 -7.95 -9.79 1.08
N ALA A 65 -6.90 -9.55 1.88
CA ALA A 65 -7.05 -9.25 3.30
C ALA A 65 -7.71 -7.90 3.56
N ILE A 66 -7.47 -6.88 2.72
CA ILE A 66 -7.99 -5.53 2.94
C ILE A 66 -9.26 -5.21 2.13
N ALA A 67 -9.51 -5.92 1.02
CA ALA A 67 -10.59 -5.60 0.08
C ALA A 67 -11.98 -5.45 0.75
N PRO A 68 -12.39 -6.30 1.73
CA PRO A 68 -13.65 -6.11 2.43
C PRO A 68 -13.69 -4.81 3.25
N LEU A 69 -12.57 -4.44 3.88
CA LEU A 69 -12.45 -3.23 4.69
C LEU A 69 -12.46 -1.97 3.82
N ALA A 70 -11.67 -1.98 2.73
CA ALA A 70 -11.63 -0.89 1.77
C ALA A 70 -12.99 -0.65 1.13
N LYS A 71 -13.70 -1.72 0.72
CA LYS A 71 -15.08 -1.62 0.21
C LYS A 71 -16.03 -1.00 1.23
N LYS A 72 -15.96 -1.43 2.50
CA LYS A 72 -16.80 -0.90 3.58
C LYS A 72 -16.54 0.59 3.82
N ASN A 73 -15.28 1.02 3.71
CA ASN A 73 -14.85 2.39 4.02
C ASN A 73 -14.91 3.34 2.81
N GLY A 74 -15.22 2.82 1.61
CA GLY A 74 -15.26 3.62 0.38
C GLY A 74 -13.87 4.00 -0.15
N ASP A 75 -12.84 3.23 0.21
CA ASP A 75 -11.46 3.48 -0.21
C ASP A 75 -11.16 2.85 -1.59
N LEU A 76 -10.26 3.47 -2.36
CA LEU A 76 -9.83 2.99 -3.67
C LEU A 76 -8.55 2.15 -3.55
N ILE A 77 -8.55 0.96 -4.14
CA ILE A 77 -7.36 0.12 -4.30
C ILE A 77 -6.95 0.10 -5.79
N LEU A 78 -5.70 0.45 -6.06
CA LEU A 78 -5.02 0.29 -7.34
C LEU A 78 -4.11 -0.94 -7.26
N THR A 79 -4.12 -1.77 -8.29
CA THR A 79 -3.31 -2.99 -8.41
C THR A 79 -2.58 -3.05 -9.74
#